data_AF-A0A349FBF9-F1
#
_entry.id   AF-A0A349FBF9-F1
#
_cell.length_a   1.000
_cell.length_b   1.000
_cell.length_c   1.000
_cell.angle_alpha   90.00
_cell.angle_beta   90.00
_cell.angle_gamma   90.00
#
_symmetry.space_group_name_H-M   'P 1'
#
loop_
_entity.id
_entity.type
_entity.pdbx_description
1 polymer ?
#
loop_
_entity_poly.entity_id
_entity_poly.type
_entity_poly.pdbx_seq_one_letter_code
_entity_poly.pdbx_strand_id
1 'polypeptide(L)'
;MSEVKFETVEQKASYGIGLQMGQQLAGAGLEGLNVAAIAAGIATALTGDMPAIEIDEINNALQEMQMRAEEVRQEAAKAAAADGEVYLTDNALRPEVTVLESGLQYEIITEGTGEIPTSDKQVRVHYHGELTDGTVFDSSVSRGQPAEFPVTGVIKGWVEALQLMPVG
;
A
#
# COMPACT_ATOMS: atom_id res chain seq x y z
N MET A 1 31.05 -13.52 21.77
CA MET A 1 29.73 -13.20 22.36
C MET A 1 29.45 -14.27 23.40
N SER A 2 29.17 -13.87 24.64
CA SER A 2 28.72 -14.79 25.69
C SER A 2 27.44 -15.49 25.25
N GLU A 3 27.30 -16.77 25.54
CA GLU A 3 26.09 -17.54 25.24
C GLU A 3 24.90 -16.96 26.01
N VAL A 4 23.87 -16.49 25.31
CA VAL A 4 22.67 -15.91 25.93
C VAL A 4 21.78 -17.05 26.43
N LYS A 5 21.56 -17.10 27.74
CA LYS A 5 20.67 -18.07 28.38
C LYS A 5 19.27 -17.49 28.57
N PHE A 6 18.25 -18.35 28.53
CA PHE A 6 16.82 -17.98 28.66
C PHE A 6 16.15 -18.70 29.83
N GLU A 7 16.81 -18.67 30.99
CA GLU A 7 16.41 -19.39 32.20
C GLU A 7 15.47 -18.56 33.08
N THR A 8 15.65 -17.24 33.14
CA THR A 8 14.84 -16.33 33.98
C THR A 8 13.74 -15.60 33.20
N VAL A 9 12.78 -15.00 33.93
CA VAL A 9 11.71 -14.17 33.36
C VAL A 9 12.31 -12.96 32.64
N GLU A 10 13.30 -12.32 33.27
CA GLU A 10 13.99 -11.15 32.74
C GLU A 10 14.70 -11.48 31.43
N GLN A 11 15.41 -12.62 31.36
CA GLN A 11 16.10 -13.05 30.14
C GLN A 11 15.13 -13.29 28.97
N LYS A 12 13.97 -13.91 29.24
CA LYS A 12 12.92 -14.14 28.23
C LYS A 12 12.26 -12.83 27.79
N ALA A 13 11.99 -11.93 28.73
CA ALA A 13 11.42 -10.62 28.45
C ALA A 13 12.37 -9.77 27.58
N SER A 14 13.66 -9.71 27.92
CA SER A 14 14.67 -9.00 27.13
C SER A 14 14.78 -9.55 25.70
N TYR A 15 14.77 -10.87 25.53
CA TYR A 15 14.73 -11.48 24.20
C TYR A 15 13.46 -11.10 23.43
N GLY A 16 12.29 -11.13 24.08
CA GLY A 16 11.02 -10.74 23.47
C GLY A 16 10.99 -9.29 22.99
N ILE A 17 11.55 -8.36 23.77
CA ILE A 17 11.69 -6.94 23.37
C ILE A 17 12.58 -6.81 22.13
N GLY A 18 13.74 -7.48 22.14
CA GLY A 18 14.66 -7.48 20.99
C GLY A 18 14.03 -8.10 19.73
N LEU A 19 13.27 -9.19 19.90
CA LEU A 19 12.54 -9.84 18.81
C LEU A 19 11.47 -8.91 18.21
N GLN A 20 10.68 -8.25 19.05
CA GLN A 20 9.65 -7.30 18.59
C GLN A 20 10.27 -6.13 17.83
N MET A 21 11.36 -5.56 18.35
CA MET A 21 12.08 -4.49 17.66
C MET A 21 12.68 -4.97 16.33
N GLY A 22 13.26 -6.17 16.29
CA GLY A 22 13.79 -6.78 15.07
C GLY A 22 12.69 -7.00 14.01
N GLN A 23 11.50 -7.43 14.42
CA GLN A 23 10.35 -7.58 13.53
C GLN A 23 9.90 -6.23 12.94
N GLN A 24 9.87 -5.18 13.76
CA GLN A 24 9.56 -3.82 13.28
C GLN A 24 10.60 -3.32 12.28
N LEU A 25 11.89 -3.54 12.55
CA LEU A 25 12.98 -3.16 11.63
C LEU A 25 12.93 -3.95 10.32
N ALA A 26 12.63 -5.25 10.37
CA ALA A 26 12.46 -6.07 9.17
C ALA A 26 11.26 -5.61 8.32
N GLY A 27 10.18 -5.15 8.96
CA GLY A 27 9.02 -4.59 8.27
C GLY A 27 9.21 -3.17 7.74
N ALA A 28 10.26 -2.45 8.17
CA ALA A 28 10.52 -1.07 7.78
C ALA A 28 11.13 -0.93 6.38
N GLY A 29 11.59 -2.03 5.76
CA GLY A 29 12.23 -2.02 4.45
C GLY A 29 13.64 -1.40 4.44
N LEU A 30 14.31 -1.33 5.60
CA LEU A 30 15.68 -0.85 5.70
C LEU A 30 16.66 -1.97 5.35
N GLU A 31 17.50 -1.74 4.34
CA GLU A 31 18.54 -2.68 3.93
C GLU A 31 19.89 -2.37 4.61
N GLY A 32 20.74 -3.40 4.72
CA GLY A 32 22.13 -3.22 5.20
C GLY A 32 22.27 -2.98 6.71
N LEU A 33 21.23 -3.25 7.51
CA LEU A 33 21.30 -3.09 8.97
C LEU A 33 22.35 -4.01 9.60
N ASN A 34 23.16 -3.44 10.49
CA ASN A 34 24.16 -4.19 11.25
C ASN A 34 23.63 -4.52 12.65
N VAL A 35 23.34 -5.80 12.90
CA VAL A 35 22.76 -6.28 14.17
C VAL A 35 23.68 -5.98 15.36
N ALA A 36 24.99 -6.11 15.20
CA ALA A 36 25.94 -5.84 16.28
C ALA A 36 25.97 -4.34 16.65
N ALA A 37 25.89 -3.45 15.65
CA ALA A 37 25.81 -2.01 15.88
C ALA A 37 24.49 -1.61 16.57
N ILE A 38 23.36 -2.20 16.16
CA ILE A 38 22.06 -2.00 16.81
C ILE A 38 22.11 -2.46 18.28
N ALA A 39 22.65 -3.65 18.54
CA ALA A 39 22.80 -4.17 19.89
C ALA A 39 23.71 -3.28 20.75
N ALA A 40 24.81 -2.77 20.18
CA ALA A 40 25.70 -1.83 20.87
C ALA A 40 24.99 -0.52 21.21
N GLY A 41 24.23 0.07 20.27
CA GLY A 41 23.47 1.29 20.51
C GLY A 41 22.41 1.14 21.62
N ILE A 42 21.70 -0.01 21.64
CA ILE A 42 20.75 -0.32 22.71
C ILE A 42 21.46 -0.48 24.06
N ALA A 43 22.60 -1.18 24.08
CA ALA A 43 23.39 -1.35 25.30
C ALA A 43 23.83 0.01 25.85
N THR A 44 24.41 0.88 25.02
CA THR A 44 24.81 2.25 25.39
C THR A 44 23.64 3.05 25.97
N ALA A 45 22.45 2.98 25.35
CA ALA A 45 21.27 3.69 25.83
C ALA A 45 20.78 3.17 27.20
N LEU A 46 20.86 1.85 27.44
CA LEU A 46 20.41 1.22 28.69
C LEU A 46 21.39 1.46 29.85
N THR A 47 22.69 1.54 29.57
CA THR A 47 23.71 1.83 30.60
C THR A 47 23.88 3.32 30.88
N GLY A 48 23.32 4.18 30.03
CA GLY A 48 23.47 5.64 30.12
C GLY A 48 24.86 6.12 29.71
N ASP A 49 25.59 5.30 28.97
CA ASP A 49 26.91 5.65 28.44
C ASP A 49 26.79 6.70 27.33
N MET A 50 27.85 7.47 27.13
CA MET A 50 27.92 8.37 25.98
C MET A 50 28.01 7.57 24.67
N PRO A 51 27.31 7.99 23.61
CA PRO A 51 27.43 7.39 22.28
C PRO A 51 28.88 7.33 21.81
N ALA A 52 29.27 6.21 21.19
CA ALA A 52 30.59 6.06 20.57
C ALA A 52 30.74 6.83 19.24
N ILE A 53 29.63 7.36 18.72
CA ILE A 53 29.52 8.12 17.48
C ILE A 53 28.87 9.46 17.83
N GLU A 54 29.33 10.55 17.22
CA GLU A 54 28.73 11.87 17.41
C GLU A 54 27.26 11.89 16.98
N ILE A 55 26.42 12.62 17.72
CA ILE A 55 24.97 12.63 17.50
C ILE A 55 24.61 13.12 16.10
N ASP A 56 25.34 14.10 15.57
CA ASP A 56 25.11 14.62 14.23
C ASP A 56 25.43 13.58 13.14
N GLU A 57 26.46 12.76 13.34
CA GLU A 57 26.80 11.67 12.41
C GLU A 57 25.74 10.57 12.42
N ILE A 58 25.19 10.24 13.60
CA ILE A 58 24.05 9.31 13.74
C ILE A 58 22.83 9.86 12.99
N ASN A 59 22.48 11.14 13.20
CA ASN A 59 21.33 11.78 12.57
C ASN A 59 21.46 11.81 11.03
N ASN A 60 22.65 12.18 10.52
CA ASN A 60 22.92 12.20 9.09
C ASN A 60 22.82 10.80 8.47
N ALA A 61 23.38 9.77 9.13
CA ALA A 61 23.29 8.40 8.66
C ALA A 61 21.84 7.89 8.63
N LEU A 62 21.04 8.20 9.66
CA LEU A 62 19.62 7.85 9.70
C LEU A 62 18.81 8.56 8.60
N GLN A 63 19.08 9.84 8.35
CA GLN A 63 18.43 10.59 7.27
C GLN A 63 18.78 9.99 5.90
N GLU A 64 20.05 9.65 5.66
CA GLU A 64 20.47 9.01 4.42
C GLU A 64 19.80 7.64 4.21
N MET A 65 19.74 6.82 5.26
CA MET A 65 19.02 5.54 5.20
C MET A 65 17.54 5.71 4.88
N GLN A 66 16.88 6.71 5.47
CA GLN A 66 15.48 7.02 5.18
C GLN A 66 15.27 7.47 3.73
N MET A 67 16.17 8.30 3.19
CA MET A 67 16.11 8.72 1.78
C MET A 67 16.25 7.52 0.85
N ARG A 68 17.23 6.65 1.08
CA ARG A 68 17.42 5.43 0.27
C ARG A 68 16.23 4.49 0.35
N ALA A 69 15.64 4.32 1.54
CA ALA A 69 14.44 3.50 1.71
C ALA A 69 13.24 4.09 0.97
N GLU A 70 13.10 5.42 0.95
CA GLU A 70 12.07 6.10 0.16
C GLU A 70 12.30 5.94 -1.34
N GLU A 71 13.54 6.07 -1.83
CA GLU A 71 13.89 5.79 -3.23
C GLU A 71 13.51 4.35 -3.60
N VAL A 72 13.90 3.35 -2.81
CA VAL A 72 13.51 1.95 -3.06
C VAL A 72 11.98 1.78 -3.09
N ARG A 73 11.24 2.44 -2.19
CA ARG A 73 9.77 2.42 -2.20
C ARG A 73 9.19 3.08 -3.46
N GLN A 74 9.75 4.20 -3.90
CA GLN A 74 9.31 4.90 -5.10
C GLN A 74 9.61 4.07 -6.35
N GLU A 75 10.78 3.46 -6.45
CA GLU A 75 11.15 2.56 -7.53
C GLU A 75 10.23 1.34 -7.58
N ALA A 76 9.93 0.74 -6.42
CA ALA A 76 8.98 -0.37 -6.32
C ALA A 76 7.56 0.05 -6.72
N ALA A 77 7.11 1.23 -6.29
CA ALA A 77 5.80 1.77 -6.67
C ALA A 77 5.73 2.08 -8.17
N LYS A 78 6.79 2.64 -8.75
CA LYS A 78 6.90 2.90 -10.19
C LYS A 78 6.91 1.61 -10.99
N ALA A 79 7.66 0.61 -10.54
CA ALA A 79 7.65 -0.71 -11.17
C ALA A 79 6.26 -1.36 -11.11
N ALA A 80 5.57 -1.27 -9.96
CA ALA A 80 4.21 -1.77 -9.81
C ALA A 80 3.18 -1.00 -10.66
N ALA A 81 3.42 0.29 -10.93
CA ALA A 81 2.55 1.12 -11.77
C ALA A 81 2.80 0.93 -13.28
N ALA A 82 4.00 0.49 -13.69
CA ALA A 82 4.41 0.44 -15.09
C ALA A 82 3.45 -0.40 -15.96
N ASP A 83 3.06 -1.58 -15.49
CA ASP A 83 2.11 -2.45 -16.21
C ASP A 83 0.74 -1.79 -16.35
N GLY A 84 0.31 -1.01 -15.35
CA GLY A 84 -0.93 -0.23 -15.38
C GLY A 84 -0.87 0.94 -16.34
N GLU A 85 0.26 1.66 -16.41
CA GLU A 85 0.47 2.77 -17.35
C GLU A 85 0.45 2.28 -18.81
N VAL A 86 1.10 1.14 -19.08
CA VAL A 86 1.08 0.49 -20.40
C VAL A 86 -0.35 0.07 -20.74
N TYR A 87 -1.04 -0.62 -19.82
CA TYR A 87 -2.42 -1.03 -20.02
C TYR A 87 -3.33 0.16 -20.35
N LEU A 88 -3.25 1.26 -19.58
CA LEU A 88 -4.05 2.45 -19.81
C LEU A 88 -3.71 3.13 -21.15
N THR A 89 -2.44 3.15 -21.54
CA THR A 89 -2.03 3.71 -22.84
C THR A 89 -2.62 2.91 -23.99
N ASP A 90 -2.52 1.58 -23.93
CA ASP A 90 -3.05 0.70 -24.98
C ASP A 90 -4.59 0.69 -25.00
N ASN A 91 -5.22 0.70 -23.83
CA ASN A 91 -6.68 0.71 -23.71
C ASN A 91 -7.30 2.00 -24.27
N ALA A 92 -6.63 3.14 -24.12
CA ALA A 92 -7.07 4.42 -24.67
C ALA A 92 -7.08 4.46 -26.22
N LEU A 93 -6.38 3.54 -26.88
CA LEU A 93 -6.37 3.43 -28.35
C LEU A 93 -7.62 2.73 -28.91
N ARG A 94 -8.39 2.06 -28.05
CA ARG A 94 -9.62 1.35 -28.44
C ARG A 94 -10.72 2.35 -28.77
N PRO A 95 -11.40 2.26 -29.93
CA PRO A 95 -12.40 3.24 -30.34
C PRO A 95 -13.65 3.29 -29.44
N GLU A 96 -13.94 2.22 -28.71
CA GLU A 96 -15.04 2.12 -27.75
C GLU A 96 -14.73 2.74 -26.37
N VAL A 97 -13.47 3.08 -26.12
CA VAL A 97 -13.02 3.66 -24.84
C VAL A 97 -13.08 5.19 -24.90
N THR A 98 -13.70 5.77 -23.86
CA THR A 98 -13.70 7.21 -23.61
C THR A 98 -12.75 7.52 -22.46
N VAL A 99 -11.87 8.50 -22.66
CA VAL A 99 -10.92 9.01 -21.65
C VAL A 99 -11.41 10.34 -21.10
N LEU A 100 -11.56 10.44 -19.79
CA LEU A 100 -11.97 11.66 -19.09
C LEU A 100 -10.76 12.52 -18.71
N GLU A 101 -11.00 13.80 -18.36
CA GLU A 101 -9.96 14.73 -17.90
C GLU A 101 -9.24 14.25 -16.63
N SER A 102 -9.91 13.45 -15.80
CA SER A 102 -9.33 12.83 -14.61
C SER A 102 -8.33 11.70 -14.92
N GLY A 103 -8.30 11.23 -16.18
CA GLY A 103 -7.57 10.04 -16.62
C GLY A 103 -8.38 8.74 -16.50
N LEU A 104 -9.60 8.79 -15.94
CA LEU A 104 -10.51 7.63 -15.94
C LEU A 104 -10.85 7.24 -17.38
N GLN A 105 -10.77 5.95 -17.66
CA GLN A 105 -11.19 5.36 -18.92
C GLN A 105 -12.40 4.46 -18.68
N TYR A 106 -13.39 4.56 -19.56
CA TYR A 106 -14.54 3.67 -19.53
C TYR A 106 -15.01 3.33 -20.95
N GLU A 107 -15.71 2.21 -21.07
CA GLU A 107 -16.45 1.84 -22.28
C GLU A 107 -17.88 1.49 -21.89
N ILE A 108 -18.85 1.78 -22.76
CA ILE A 108 -20.26 1.45 -22.53
C ILE A 108 -20.54 0.11 -23.22
N ILE A 109 -20.73 -0.95 -22.43
CA ILE A 109 -21.09 -2.28 -22.96
C ILE A 109 -22.59 -2.32 -23.29
N THR A 110 -23.42 -1.76 -22.42
CA THR A 110 -24.86 -1.62 -22.60
C THR A 110 -25.28 -0.33 -21.93
N GLU A 111 -25.96 0.53 -22.69
CA GLU A 111 -26.44 1.82 -22.18
C GLU A 111 -27.78 1.63 -21.46
N GLY A 112 -27.82 2.06 -20.20
CA GLY A 112 -29.05 2.10 -19.42
C GLY A 112 -30.01 3.18 -19.89
N THR A 113 -31.26 3.11 -19.44
CA THR A 113 -32.32 4.06 -19.83
C THR A 113 -32.93 4.81 -18.65
N GLY A 114 -32.44 4.55 -17.44
CA GLY A 114 -32.92 5.14 -16.20
C GLY A 114 -32.23 6.46 -15.85
N GLU A 115 -32.54 6.94 -14.66
CA GLU A 115 -31.91 8.16 -14.14
C GLU A 115 -30.41 7.95 -13.88
N ILE A 116 -29.62 8.98 -14.10
CA ILE A 116 -28.21 9.00 -13.72
C ILE A 116 -28.13 9.33 -12.22
N PRO A 117 -27.44 8.52 -11.40
CA PRO A 117 -27.40 8.74 -9.97
C PRO A 117 -26.59 9.99 -9.62
N THR A 118 -27.12 10.78 -8.69
CA THR A 118 -26.41 11.93 -8.10
C THR A 118 -25.57 11.51 -6.88
N SER A 119 -24.60 12.34 -6.49
CA SER A 119 -23.64 12.04 -5.41
C SER A 119 -24.25 11.70 -4.04
N ASP A 120 -25.48 12.14 -3.77
CA ASP A 120 -26.24 11.89 -2.54
C ASP A 120 -27.01 10.55 -2.54
N LYS A 121 -26.99 9.80 -3.65
CA LYS A 121 -27.73 8.55 -3.80
C LYS A 121 -26.94 7.33 -3.32
N GLN A 122 -27.69 6.26 -3.14
CA GLN A 122 -27.16 4.91 -3.07
C GLN A 122 -27.39 4.20 -4.39
N VAL A 123 -26.42 3.39 -4.80
CA VAL A 123 -26.48 2.53 -5.98
C VAL A 123 -26.45 1.07 -5.55
N ARG A 124 -27.05 0.21 -6.38
CA ARG A 124 -26.99 -1.24 -6.27
C ARG A 124 -26.39 -1.77 -7.56
N VAL A 125 -25.28 -2.50 -7.47
CA VAL A 125 -24.51 -2.92 -8.65
C VAL A 125 -24.06 -4.38 -8.58
N HIS A 126 -23.99 -4.99 -9.76
CA HIS A 126 -23.13 -6.13 -10.00
C HIS A 126 -21.81 -5.66 -10.60
N TYR A 127 -20.69 -6.22 -10.13
CA TYR A 127 -19.35 -5.88 -10.62
C TYR A 127 -18.38 -7.05 -10.48
N HIS A 128 -17.31 -6.98 -11.28
CA HIS A 128 -16.05 -7.71 -11.12
C HIS A 128 -14.92 -6.68 -10.99
N GLY A 129 -14.07 -6.88 -9.98
CA GLY A 129 -12.81 -6.18 -9.81
C GLY A 129 -11.68 -7.12 -10.19
N GLU A 130 -10.94 -6.77 -11.24
CA GLU A 130 -9.85 -7.54 -11.81
C GLU A 130 -8.59 -6.68 -11.91
N LEU A 131 -7.44 -7.31 -11.71
CA LEU A 131 -6.15 -6.70 -12.05
C LEU A 131 -5.95 -6.74 -13.57
N THR A 132 -4.97 -5.99 -14.08
CA THR A 132 -4.65 -5.92 -15.53
C THR A 132 -4.19 -7.26 -16.11
N ASP A 133 -3.82 -8.23 -15.27
CA ASP A 133 -3.50 -9.60 -15.65
C ASP A 133 -4.71 -10.55 -15.66
N GLY A 134 -5.92 -10.04 -15.36
CA GLY A 134 -7.16 -10.81 -15.30
C GLY A 134 -7.42 -11.49 -13.95
N THR A 135 -6.56 -11.31 -12.95
CA THR A 135 -6.79 -11.85 -11.61
C THR A 135 -7.96 -11.16 -10.93
N VAL A 136 -9.05 -11.89 -10.69
CA VAL A 136 -10.21 -11.39 -9.94
C VAL A 136 -9.85 -11.24 -8.46
N PHE A 137 -9.91 -10.02 -7.93
CA PHE A 137 -9.73 -9.76 -6.50
C PHE A 137 -11.06 -9.56 -5.76
N ASP A 138 -12.13 -9.20 -6.46
CA ASP A 138 -13.45 -9.02 -5.87
C ASP A 138 -14.56 -9.22 -6.91
N SER A 139 -15.70 -9.83 -6.55
CA SER A 139 -16.85 -9.95 -7.43
C SER A 139 -18.16 -10.13 -6.65
N SER A 140 -19.13 -9.23 -6.90
CA SER A 140 -20.47 -9.41 -6.35
C SER A 140 -21.29 -10.45 -7.11
N VAL A 141 -20.97 -10.70 -8.37
CA VAL A 141 -21.59 -11.74 -9.19
C VAL A 141 -21.22 -13.13 -8.64
N SER A 142 -19.95 -13.37 -8.33
CA SER A 142 -19.50 -14.62 -7.70
C SER A 142 -20.13 -14.86 -6.33
N ARG A 143 -20.44 -13.78 -5.59
CA ARG A 143 -21.21 -13.86 -4.33
C ARG A 143 -22.69 -14.15 -4.53
N GLY A 144 -23.22 -14.02 -5.75
CA GLY A 144 -24.63 -14.22 -6.06
C GLY A 144 -25.57 -13.14 -5.55
N GLN A 145 -25.05 -12.00 -5.07
CA GLN A 145 -25.85 -10.88 -4.59
C GLN A 145 -25.20 -9.53 -4.94
N PRO A 146 -25.98 -8.53 -5.37
CA PRO A 146 -25.45 -7.22 -5.69
C PRO A 146 -24.91 -6.52 -4.44
N ALA A 147 -23.99 -5.58 -4.66
CA ALA A 147 -23.47 -4.74 -3.60
C ALA A 147 -24.16 -3.38 -3.60
N GLU A 148 -24.33 -2.79 -2.42
CA GLU A 148 -24.95 -1.49 -2.23
C GLU A 148 -23.95 -0.51 -1.63
N PHE A 149 -23.84 0.68 -2.24
CA PHE A 149 -22.91 1.71 -1.81
C PHE A 149 -23.55 3.09 -1.92
N PRO A 150 -23.25 4.03 -1.01
CA PRO A 150 -23.43 5.45 -1.31
C PRO A 150 -22.44 5.84 -2.42
N VAL A 151 -22.88 6.64 -3.39
CA VAL A 151 -22.05 7.04 -4.56
C VAL A 151 -20.72 7.67 -4.13
N THR A 152 -20.69 8.38 -3.01
CA THR A 152 -19.49 9.05 -2.46
C THR A 152 -18.67 8.19 -1.49
N GLY A 153 -19.11 6.97 -1.17
CA GLY A 153 -18.43 6.07 -0.24
C GLY A 153 -17.50 5.05 -0.90
N VAL A 154 -17.18 5.23 -2.18
CA VAL A 154 -16.35 4.33 -2.98
C VAL A 154 -15.10 5.05 -3.51
N ILE A 155 -14.20 4.31 -4.15
CA ILE A 155 -12.97 4.88 -4.73
C ILE A 155 -13.29 5.96 -5.78
N LYS A 156 -12.42 6.96 -5.93
CA LYS A 156 -12.67 8.15 -6.77
C LYS A 156 -13.10 7.82 -8.20
N GLY A 157 -12.48 6.82 -8.83
CA GLY A 157 -12.87 6.38 -10.18
C GLY A 157 -14.32 5.90 -10.25
N TRP A 158 -14.82 5.20 -9.23
CA TRP A 158 -16.22 4.81 -9.14
C TRP A 158 -17.15 5.98 -8.87
N VAL A 159 -16.75 6.92 -8.02
CA VAL A 159 -17.55 8.14 -7.75
C VAL A 159 -17.82 8.89 -9.06
N GLU A 160 -16.80 9.02 -9.91
CA GLU A 160 -16.92 9.65 -11.22
C GLU A 160 -17.73 8.79 -12.20
N ALA A 161 -17.36 7.52 -12.38
CA ALA A 161 -18.00 6.62 -13.34
C ALA A 161 -19.52 6.47 -13.09
N LEU A 162 -19.93 6.22 -11.84
CA LEU A 162 -21.35 5.98 -11.52
C LEU A 162 -22.23 7.17 -11.89
N GLN A 163 -21.72 8.40 -11.75
CA GLN A 163 -22.44 9.62 -12.09
C GLN A 163 -22.49 9.90 -13.61
N LEU A 164 -21.98 8.99 -14.43
CA LEU A 164 -22.07 8.98 -15.88
C LEU A 164 -22.89 7.80 -16.41
N MET A 165 -23.32 6.88 -15.53
CA MET A 165 -24.00 5.63 -15.89
C MET A 165 -25.50 5.75 -15.63
N PRO A 166 -26.35 5.79 -16.67
CA PRO A 166 -27.79 5.65 -16.49
C PRO A 166 -28.11 4.29 -15.85
N VAL A 167 -29.13 4.26 -14.99
CA VAL A 167 -29.61 2.99 -14.42
C VAL A 167 -30.15 2.06 -15.52
N GLY A 168 -29.80 0.77 -15.46
CA GLY A 168 -30.33 -0.27 -16.34
C GLY A 168 -29.26 -0.96 -17.16
#